data_AF-A0A662F1C6-F1
#
_entry.id   AF-A0A662F1C6-F1
#
_cell.length_a   1.000
_cell.length_b   1.000
_cell.length_c   1.000
_cell.angle_alpha   90.00
_cell.angle_beta   90.00
_cell.angle_gamma   90.00
#
_symmetry.space_group_name_H-M   'P 1'
#
loop_
_entity.id
_entity.type
_entity.pdbx_description
1 polymer ?
#
loop_
_entity_poly.entity_id
_entity_poly.type
_entity_poly.pdbx_seq_one_letter_code
_entity_poly.pdbx_strand_id
1 'polypeptide(L)'
;AGPVRVVLAGLTVNGTISASGTSELEIRDCVISGGEGDGIELGQDVHVVIDGCTVTGSNGGIVLWNRARATISNTTVSKNARGGIELWDETVATIRGCTVINHQLPGILMQNNANATIESCTLQANEYGVALSKSARATIKGCNITKNEIGVVCWDDSTVDINGSTVADNGAGFVLADSSQATLVGNEIKRNDQGIALFDPACTDTDQHFQGRVTGHSNVIPGPDDPDGNSMVAVCPTDLSFLTSEAGGKFDRHQ
;
A
#
# COMPACT_ATOMS: atom_id res chain seq x y z
N ALA A 1 14.19 -34.53 -2.62
CA ALA A 1 15.12 -33.44 -2.95
C ALA A 1 14.62 -32.20 -2.22
N GLY A 2 15.48 -31.44 -1.55
CA GLY A 2 15.08 -30.14 -0.99
C GLY A 2 14.71 -29.16 -2.10
N PRO A 3 14.06 -28.03 -1.78
CA PRO A 3 13.77 -27.00 -2.78
C PRO A 3 15.07 -26.52 -3.43
N VAL A 4 15.03 -26.32 -4.74
CA VAL A 4 16.14 -25.72 -5.48
C VAL A 4 16.14 -24.22 -5.17
N ARG A 5 17.25 -23.74 -4.61
CA ARG A 5 17.49 -22.32 -4.37
C ARG A 5 18.26 -21.72 -5.54
N VAL A 6 17.68 -20.72 -6.20
CA VAL A 6 18.32 -19.95 -7.27
C VAL A 6 18.75 -18.59 -6.72
N VAL A 7 19.99 -18.21 -6.96
CA VAL A 7 20.55 -16.91 -6.52
C VAL A 7 20.94 -16.10 -7.75
N LEU A 8 20.35 -14.91 -7.87
CA LEU A 8 20.66 -13.89 -8.87
C LEU A 8 21.27 -12.71 -8.13
N ALA A 9 22.52 -12.35 -8.44
CA ALA A 9 23.22 -11.29 -7.74
C ALA A 9 24.01 -10.40 -8.69
N GLY A 10 23.87 -9.07 -8.56
CA GLY A 10 24.66 -8.09 -9.32
C GLY A 10 24.39 -8.09 -10.83
N LEU A 11 23.19 -8.52 -11.24
CA LEU A 11 22.84 -8.65 -12.65
C LEU A 11 22.12 -7.40 -13.16
N THR A 12 22.37 -7.06 -14.43
CA THR A 12 21.49 -6.18 -15.22
C THR A 12 20.63 -7.04 -16.12
N VAL A 13 19.32 -7.04 -15.89
CA VAL A 13 18.32 -7.78 -16.65
C VAL A 13 17.53 -6.81 -17.51
N ASN A 14 17.56 -7.02 -18.83
CA ASN A 14 16.68 -6.35 -19.77
C ASN A 14 15.53 -7.31 -20.12
N GLY A 15 14.42 -7.20 -19.39
CA GLY A 15 13.30 -8.15 -19.46
C GLY A 15 12.80 -8.56 -18.08
N THR A 16 12.20 -9.74 -18.00
CA THR A 16 11.49 -10.25 -16.80
C THR A 16 12.30 -11.32 -16.09
N ILE A 17 12.35 -11.26 -14.76
CA ILE A 17 12.69 -12.41 -13.93
C ILE A 17 11.38 -13.10 -13.55
N SER A 18 11.18 -14.33 -14.02
CA SER A 18 9.98 -15.11 -13.69
C SER A 18 10.30 -16.46 -13.06
N ALA A 19 9.44 -16.87 -12.12
CA ALA A 19 9.44 -18.19 -11.55
C ALA A 19 8.04 -18.59 -11.11
N SER A 20 7.74 -19.88 -11.20
CA SER A 20 6.51 -20.44 -10.68
C SER A 20 6.72 -21.83 -10.07
N GLY A 21 5.73 -22.29 -9.31
CA GLY A 21 5.78 -23.54 -8.57
C GLY A 21 6.62 -23.43 -7.31
N THR A 22 6.82 -24.56 -6.63
CA THR A 22 7.58 -24.60 -5.38
C THR A 22 9.08 -24.35 -5.63
N SER A 23 9.50 -23.10 -5.53
CA SER A 23 10.87 -22.64 -5.79
C SER A 23 11.34 -21.64 -4.74
N GLU A 24 12.65 -21.62 -4.48
CA GLU A 24 13.28 -20.61 -3.62
C GLU A 24 14.18 -19.70 -4.46
N LEU A 25 13.97 -18.39 -4.39
CA LEU A 25 14.74 -17.39 -5.13
C LEU A 25 15.36 -16.36 -4.19
N GLU A 26 16.54 -15.89 -4.56
CA GLU A 26 17.19 -14.75 -3.95
C GLU A 26 17.70 -13.83 -5.05
N ILE A 27 17.22 -12.59 -5.06
CA ILE A 27 17.53 -11.57 -6.06
C ILE A 27 18.18 -10.41 -5.30
N ARG A 28 19.47 -10.17 -5.54
CA ARG A 28 20.25 -9.17 -4.81
C ARG A 28 21.01 -8.23 -5.71
N ASP A 29 20.99 -6.94 -5.40
CA ASP A 29 21.81 -5.93 -6.07
C ASP A 29 21.63 -5.94 -7.59
N CYS A 30 20.43 -6.30 -8.07
CA CYS A 30 20.12 -6.42 -9.49
C CYS A 30 19.43 -5.16 -10.01
N VAL A 31 19.63 -4.86 -11.29
CA VAL A 31 18.89 -3.83 -12.03
C VAL A 31 18.03 -4.53 -13.07
N ILE A 32 16.71 -4.41 -12.94
CA ILE A 32 15.73 -4.98 -13.85
C ILE A 32 15.03 -3.84 -14.58
N SER A 33 15.07 -3.83 -15.91
CA SER A 33 14.50 -2.73 -16.69
C SER A 33 14.08 -3.10 -18.11
N GLY A 34 13.31 -2.22 -18.75
CA GLY A 34 13.15 -2.17 -20.21
C GLY A 34 12.36 -3.32 -20.85
N GLY A 35 11.60 -4.07 -20.07
CA GLY A 35 10.78 -5.18 -20.55
C GLY A 35 9.37 -4.76 -20.98
N GLU A 36 8.80 -5.46 -21.96
CA GLU A 36 7.36 -5.33 -22.31
C GLU A 36 6.43 -5.98 -21.27
N GLY A 37 6.97 -6.88 -20.44
CA GLY A 37 6.28 -7.54 -19.33
C GLY A 37 6.62 -6.94 -17.97
N ASP A 38 6.30 -7.67 -16.90
CA ASP A 38 6.61 -7.27 -15.54
C ASP A 38 8.12 -7.37 -15.27
N GLY A 39 8.65 -6.60 -14.33
CA GLY A 39 10.07 -6.68 -13.96
C GLY A 39 10.39 -8.00 -13.27
N ILE A 40 9.68 -8.28 -12.18
CA ILE A 40 9.78 -9.53 -11.43
C ILE A 40 8.38 -10.11 -11.30
N GLU A 41 8.14 -11.30 -11.85
CA GLU A 41 6.84 -11.98 -11.83
C GLU A 41 6.96 -13.36 -11.18
N LEU A 42 6.38 -13.54 -10.00
CA LEU A 42 6.55 -14.75 -9.21
C LEU A 42 5.21 -15.28 -8.69
N GLY A 43 4.95 -16.57 -8.85
CA GLY A 43 3.68 -17.14 -8.39
C GLY A 43 3.71 -18.62 -8.05
N GLN A 44 2.57 -19.16 -7.60
CA GLN A 44 2.39 -20.58 -7.29
C GLN A 44 3.38 -21.11 -6.24
N ASP A 45 3.30 -20.62 -5.01
CA ASP A 45 4.11 -21.07 -3.86
C ASP A 45 5.63 -20.78 -3.96
N VAL A 46 6.04 -19.82 -4.80
CA VAL A 46 7.42 -19.31 -4.82
C VAL A 46 7.74 -18.58 -3.51
N HIS A 47 8.91 -18.84 -2.94
CA HIS A 47 9.49 -18.06 -1.84
C HIS A 47 10.67 -17.23 -2.36
N VAL A 48 10.64 -15.91 -2.17
CA VAL A 48 11.67 -15.01 -2.69
C VAL A 48 12.20 -14.04 -1.63
N VAL A 49 13.50 -13.76 -1.70
CA VAL A 49 14.13 -12.58 -1.08
C VAL A 49 14.59 -11.64 -2.18
N ILE A 50 14.15 -10.38 -2.15
CA ILE A 50 14.56 -9.32 -3.06
C ILE A 50 15.22 -8.23 -2.21
N ASP A 51 16.52 -7.98 -2.40
CA ASP A 51 17.25 -7.00 -1.59
C ASP A 51 18.15 -6.11 -2.45
N GLY A 52 18.17 -4.81 -2.18
CA GLY A 52 19.07 -3.87 -2.86
C GLY A 52 18.83 -3.71 -4.36
N CYS A 53 17.65 -4.09 -4.86
CA CYS A 53 17.37 -4.11 -6.30
C CYS A 53 16.82 -2.77 -6.82
N THR A 54 16.89 -2.58 -8.13
CA THR A 54 16.17 -1.53 -8.86
C THR A 54 15.29 -2.16 -9.93
N VAL A 55 14.00 -1.87 -9.93
CA VAL A 55 13.03 -2.34 -10.94
C VAL A 55 12.38 -1.13 -11.61
N THR A 56 12.60 -0.92 -12.90
CA THR A 56 12.14 0.30 -13.58
C THR A 56 11.85 0.15 -15.07
N GLY A 57 10.83 0.85 -15.56
CA GLY A 57 10.51 0.86 -16.99
C GLY A 57 10.00 -0.49 -17.50
N SER A 58 9.31 -1.23 -16.64
CA SER A 58 8.57 -2.45 -16.95
C SER A 58 7.07 -2.17 -17.02
N ASN A 59 6.27 -3.16 -17.41
CA ASN A 59 4.81 -3.07 -17.33
C ASN A 59 4.35 -2.99 -15.86
N GLY A 60 4.36 -4.09 -15.11
CA GLY A 60 4.35 -4.09 -13.64
C GLY A 60 5.77 -4.10 -13.06
N GLY A 61 5.96 -3.59 -11.85
CA GLY A 61 7.26 -3.65 -11.18
C GLY A 61 7.57 -5.05 -10.62
N ILE A 62 7.04 -5.34 -9.44
CA ILE A 62 7.14 -6.64 -8.77
C ILE A 62 5.74 -7.19 -8.61
N VAL A 63 5.44 -8.30 -9.26
CA VAL A 63 4.11 -8.92 -9.29
C VAL A 63 4.18 -10.30 -8.65
N LEU A 64 3.42 -10.48 -7.58
CA LEU A 64 3.30 -11.74 -6.84
C LEU A 64 1.87 -12.27 -6.94
N TRP A 65 1.70 -13.57 -7.17
CA TRP A 65 0.36 -14.20 -7.29
C TRP A 65 0.33 -15.63 -6.72
N ASN A 66 -0.86 -16.19 -6.50
CA ASN A 66 -1.06 -17.58 -6.05
C ASN A 66 -0.11 -18.07 -4.94
N ARG A 67 -0.31 -17.60 -3.70
CA ARG A 67 0.44 -18.03 -2.49
C ARG A 67 1.96 -17.76 -2.51
N ALA A 68 2.48 -16.96 -3.44
CA ALA A 68 3.88 -16.55 -3.38
C ALA A 68 4.19 -15.78 -2.07
N ARG A 69 5.40 -15.98 -1.55
CA ARG A 69 5.90 -15.35 -0.33
C ARG A 69 7.15 -14.54 -0.62
N ALA A 70 7.18 -13.29 -0.18
CA ALA A 70 8.31 -12.41 -0.45
C ALA A 70 8.81 -11.66 0.79
N THR A 71 10.13 -11.52 0.88
CA THR A 71 10.78 -10.46 1.66
C THR A 71 11.44 -9.51 0.68
N ILE A 72 10.98 -8.26 0.64
CA ILE A 72 11.46 -7.20 -0.24
C ILE A 72 12.08 -6.11 0.62
N SER A 73 13.38 -5.88 0.51
CA SER A 73 14.08 -4.87 1.29
C SER A 73 14.98 -3.96 0.46
N ASN A 74 15.13 -2.71 0.90
CA ASN A 74 16.09 -1.75 0.33
C ASN A 74 16.01 -1.62 -1.21
N THR A 75 14.81 -1.80 -1.77
CA THR A 75 14.59 -1.93 -3.21
C THR A 75 13.88 -0.69 -3.73
N THR A 76 14.30 -0.21 -4.90
CA THR A 76 13.64 0.91 -5.60
C THR A 76 12.81 0.35 -6.75
N VAL A 77 11.51 0.66 -6.75
CA VAL A 77 10.58 0.28 -7.81
C VAL A 77 9.98 1.55 -8.40
N SER A 78 10.29 1.88 -9.65
CA SER A 78 9.94 3.19 -10.19
C SER A 78 9.60 3.23 -11.67
N LYS A 79 8.69 4.12 -12.07
CA LYS A 79 8.39 4.41 -13.49
C LYS A 79 7.97 3.16 -14.27
N ASN A 80 7.15 2.31 -13.67
CA ASN A 80 6.51 1.21 -14.38
C ASN A 80 5.15 1.67 -14.91
N ALA A 81 4.69 1.05 -15.99
CA ALA A 81 3.46 1.47 -16.68
C ALA A 81 2.20 1.17 -15.87
N ARG A 82 2.23 0.15 -15.01
CA ARG A 82 1.17 -0.26 -14.09
C ARG A 82 1.57 0.01 -12.64
N GLY A 83 1.32 -0.94 -11.72
CA GLY A 83 1.63 -0.79 -10.31
C GLY A 83 3.10 -1.02 -9.99
N GLY A 84 3.53 -0.51 -8.83
CA GLY A 84 4.88 -0.73 -8.33
C GLY A 84 5.06 -2.17 -7.84
N ILE A 85 4.40 -2.50 -6.73
CA ILE A 85 4.38 -3.84 -6.13
C ILE A 85 2.93 -4.31 -6.11
N GLU A 86 2.62 -5.39 -6.83
CA GLU A 86 1.28 -5.95 -6.92
C GLU A 86 1.24 -7.31 -6.24
N LEU A 87 0.32 -7.47 -5.28
CA LEU A 87 0.12 -8.67 -4.48
C LEU A 87 -1.28 -9.21 -4.75
N TRP A 88 -1.35 -10.38 -5.37
CA TRP A 88 -2.59 -11.03 -5.77
C TRP A 88 -2.79 -12.34 -5.00
N ASP A 89 -4.06 -12.70 -4.80
CA ASP A 89 -4.48 -13.93 -4.13
C ASP A 89 -3.89 -14.07 -2.72
N GLU A 90 -3.66 -15.29 -2.25
CA GLU A 90 -3.17 -15.60 -0.90
C GLU A 90 -1.65 -15.30 -0.71
N THR A 91 -1.13 -14.28 -1.40
CA THR A 91 0.28 -13.86 -1.29
C THR A 91 0.59 -13.26 0.08
N VAL A 92 1.84 -13.45 0.52
CA VAL A 92 2.34 -12.89 1.78
C VAL A 92 3.66 -12.16 1.58
N ALA A 93 3.72 -10.87 1.90
CA ALA A 93 4.91 -10.06 1.70
C ALA A 93 5.36 -9.31 2.97
N THR A 94 6.67 -9.18 3.15
CA THR A 94 7.27 -8.17 4.02
C THR A 94 8.03 -7.19 3.13
N ILE A 95 7.66 -5.91 3.17
CA ILE A 95 8.22 -4.84 2.32
C ILE A 95 8.84 -3.80 3.24
N ARG A 96 10.17 -3.66 3.24
CA ARG A 96 10.88 -2.84 4.24
C ARG A 96 11.95 -1.94 3.64
N GLY A 97 11.89 -0.65 3.96
CA GLY A 97 12.92 0.31 3.50
C GLY A 97 12.91 0.49 1.98
N CYS A 98 11.77 0.25 1.33
CA CYS A 98 11.65 0.34 -0.12
C CYS A 98 11.20 1.74 -0.55
N THR A 99 11.58 2.11 -1.77
CA THR A 99 11.13 3.35 -2.43
C THR A 99 10.29 2.98 -3.65
N VAL A 100 8.99 3.29 -3.61
CA VAL A 100 8.02 2.92 -4.65
C VAL A 100 7.37 4.17 -5.22
N ILE A 101 7.81 4.59 -6.41
CA ILE A 101 7.56 5.96 -6.89
C ILE A 101 7.25 6.08 -8.39
N ASN A 102 6.46 7.09 -8.75
CA ASN A 102 6.19 7.48 -10.14
C ASN A 102 5.54 6.38 -10.98
N HIS A 103 4.49 5.73 -10.47
CA HIS A 103 3.69 4.73 -11.19
C HIS A 103 2.35 5.33 -11.64
N GLN A 104 1.81 4.85 -12.76
CA GLN A 104 0.50 5.31 -13.25
C GLN A 104 -0.68 4.67 -12.53
N LEU A 105 -0.44 3.53 -11.86
CA LEU A 105 -1.39 2.82 -11.01
C LEU A 105 -0.85 2.82 -9.55
N PRO A 106 -1.45 2.09 -8.59
CA PRO A 106 -0.99 2.12 -7.22
C PRO A 106 0.48 1.74 -7.02
N GLY A 107 1.15 2.43 -6.10
CA GLY A 107 2.50 2.08 -5.67
C GLY A 107 2.52 0.66 -5.11
N ILE A 108 1.63 0.36 -4.17
CA ILE A 108 1.38 -1.01 -3.68
C ILE A 108 -0.09 -1.36 -3.87
N LEU A 109 -0.37 -2.42 -4.62
CA LEU A 109 -1.72 -2.96 -4.85
C LEU A 109 -1.86 -4.32 -4.17
N MET A 110 -2.95 -4.54 -3.45
CA MET A 110 -3.24 -5.80 -2.76
C MET A 110 -4.68 -6.24 -2.99
N GLN A 111 -4.89 -7.45 -3.51
CA GLN A 111 -6.23 -8.01 -3.77
C GLN A 111 -6.33 -9.50 -3.40
N ASN A 112 -7.56 -9.99 -3.20
CA ASN A 112 -7.92 -11.41 -3.04
C ASN A 112 -7.23 -12.11 -1.85
N ASN A 113 -7.37 -11.60 -0.63
CA ASN A 113 -6.72 -12.14 0.59
C ASN A 113 -5.19 -11.96 0.67
N ALA A 114 -4.60 -11.12 -0.18
CA ALA A 114 -3.18 -10.78 -0.09
C ALA A 114 -2.87 -10.14 1.27
N ASN A 115 -1.72 -10.48 1.85
CA ASN A 115 -1.30 -10.00 3.17
C ASN A 115 0.11 -9.39 3.12
N ALA A 116 0.29 -8.20 3.69
CA ALA A 116 1.59 -7.54 3.70
C ALA A 116 1.88 -6.77 4.98
N THR A 117 3.14 -6.80 5.39
CA THR A 117 3.70 -5.82 6.32
C THR A 117 4.59 -4.85 5.53
N ILE A 118 4.31 -3.55 5.62
CA ILE A 118 4.98 -2.48 4.90
C ILE A 118 5.63 -1.54 5.93
N GLU A 119 6.95 -1.50 5.99
CA GLU A 119 7.68 -0.82 7.07
C GLU A 119 8.76 0.13 6.55
N SER A 120 8.78 1.37 7.04
CA SER A 120 9.81 2.36 6.69
C SER A 120 9.97 2.60 5.18
N CYS A 121 8.86 2.53 4.44
CA CYS A 121 8.84 2.71 2.99
C CYS A 121 8.49 4.14 2.59
N THR A 122 8.97 4.56 1.42
CA THR A 122 8.54 5.81 0.75
C THR A 122 7.64 5.45 -0.44
N LEU A 123 6.39 5.91 -0.40
CA LEU A 123 5.39 5.70 -1.45
C LEU A 123 4.98 7.07 -2.01
N GLN A 124 5.44 7.42 -3.22
CA GLN A 124 5.30 8.78 -3.71
C GLN A 124 4.98 8.92 -5.20
N ALA A 125 4.13 9.88 -5.55
CA ALA A 125 3.80 10.20 -6.94
C ALA A 125 3.22 9.02 -7.71
N ASN A 126 2.31 8.28 -7.07
CA ASN A 126 1.53 7.20 -7.70
C ASN A 126 0.05 7.63 -7.77
N GLU A 127 -0.78 6.87 -8.49
CA GLU A 127 -2.25 7.04 -8.41
C GLU A 127 -2.70 6.88 -6.95
N TYR A 128 -2.48 5.70 -6.38
CA TYR A 128 -2.65 5.44 -4.94
C TYR A 128 -1.33 5.05 -4.30
N GLY A 129 -1.05 5.50 -3.07
CA GLY A 129 0.11 5.03 -2.33
C GLY A 129 -0.01 3.54 -2.01
N VAL A 130 -1.10 3.16 -1.34
CA VAL A 130 -1.49 1.77 -1.06
C VAL A 130 -2.97 1.56 -1.38
N ALA A 131 -3.29 0.51 -2.13
CA ALA A 131 -4.65 0.13 -2.48
C ALA A 131 -4.97 -1.30 -2.03
N LEU A 132 -6.09 -1.48 -1.32
CA LEU A 132 -6.54 -2.78 -0.82
C LEU A 132 -7.98 -3.08 -1.24
N SER A 133 -8.25 -4.31 -1.67
CA SER A 133 -9.61 -4.80 -1.94
C SER A 133 -9.74 -6.31 -1.74
N LYS A 134 -10.96 -6.84 -1.78
CA LYS A 134 -11.28 -8.28 -1.72
C LYS A 134 -10.53 -9.02 -0.60
N SER A 135 -10.84 -8.68 0.65
CA SER A 135 -10.27 -9.28 1.86
C SER A 135 -8.75 -9.10 2.05
N ALA A 136 -8.07 -8.25 1.26
CA ALA A 136 -6.66 -7.97 1.44
C ALA A 136 -6.36 -7.27 2.77
N ARG A 137 -5.17 -7.51 3.33
CA ARG A 137 -4.77 -7.04 4.67
C ARG A 137 -3.37 -6.44 4.68
N ALA A 138 -3.25 -5.18 5.10
CA ALA A 138 -1.94 -4.54 5.26
C ALA A 138 -1.69 -4.05 6.70
N THR A 139 -0.46 -4.25 7.17
CA THR A 139 0.08 -3.53 8.32
C THR A 139 1.14 -2.55 7.83
N ILE A 140 0.94 -1.25 8.09
CA ILE A 140 1.81 -0.16 7.62
C ILE A 140 2.46 0.51 8.83
N LYS A 141 3.80 0.63 8.86
CA LYS A 141 4.52 1.24 10.00
C LYS A 141 5.63 2.17 9.57
N GLY A 142 5.66 3.39 10.11
CA GLY A 142 6.76 4.32 9.88
C GLY A 142 6.97 4.70 8.41
N CYS A 143 5.91 4.64 7.60
CA CYS A 143 5.99 4.91 6.17
C CYS A 143 5.75 6.39 5.85
N ASN A 144 6.27 6.84 4.72
CA ASN A 144 6.02 8.18 4.17
C ASN A 144 5.24 8.04 2.85
N ILE A 145 3.96 8.40 2.88
CA ILE A 145 3.00 8.24 1.78
C ILE A 145 2.59 9.62 1.29
N THR A 146 3.18 10.08 0.17
CA THR A 146 3.06 11.49 -0.24
C THR A 146 2.86 11.74 -1.72
N LYS A 147 2.19 12.84 -2.09
CA LYS A 147 2.02 13.25 -3.50
C LYS A 147 1.33 12.21 -4.38
N ASN A 148 0.46 11.40 -3.81
CA ASN A 148 -0.40 10.48 -4.55
C ASN A 148 -1.79 11.13 -4.75
N GLU A 149 -2.61 10.60 -5.66
CA GLU A 149 -4.02 11.05 -5.72
C GLU A 149 -4.76 10.65 -4.45
N ILE A 150 -4.56 9.41 -3.98
CA ILE A 150 -4.98 8.95 -2.65
C ILE A 150 -3.81 8.29 -1.93
N GLY A 151 -3.57 8.63 -0.67
CA GLY A 151 -2.52 8.02 0.14
C GLY A 151 -2.79 6.52 0.37
N VAL A 152 -3.91 6.20 1.02
CA VAL A 152 -4.36 4.82 1.26
C VAL A 152 -5.83 4.69 0.93
N VAL A 153 -6.19 3.66 0.16
CA VAL A 153 -7.58 3.39 -0.20
C VAL A 153 -7.96 1.93 0.06
N CYS A 154 -9.14 1.72 0.65
CA CYS A 154 -9.65 0.41 1.04
C CYS A 154 -11.07 0.21 0.53
N TRP A 155 -11.30 -0.92 -0.16
CA TRP A 155 -12.60 -1.36 -0.67
C TRP A 155 -12.99 -2.75 -0.14
N ASP A 156 -14.21 -3.18 -0.47
CA ASP A 156 -14.79 -4.45 -0.07
C ASP A 156 -14.69 -4.68 1.45
N ASP A 157 -14.13 -5.80 1.90
CA ASP A 157 -13.89 -6.19 3.28
C ASP A 157 -12.38 -6.15 3.64
N SER A 158 -11.60 -5.35 2.91
CA SER A 158 -10.16 -5.20 3.17
C SER A 158 -9.87 -4.58 4.55
N THR A 159 -8.67 -4.81 5.07
CA THR A 159 -8.25 -4.32 6.39
C THR A 159 -6.89 -3.64 6.34
N VAL A 160 -6.77 -2.46 6.94
CA VAL A 160 -5.50 -1.76 7.11
C VAL A 160 -5.26 -1.38 8.57
N ASP A 161 -4.08 -1.73 9.09
CA ASP A 161 -3.57 -1.23 10.36
C ASP A 161 -2.37 -0.32 10.08
N ILE A 162 -2.48 0.98 10.36
CA ILE A 162 -1.41 1.95 10.11
C ILE A 162 -0.96 2.65 11.39
N ASN A 163 0.35 2.61 11.64
CA ASN A 163 0.95 3.16 12.85
C ASN A 163 2.17 4.05 12.54
N GLY A 164 2.24 5.21 13.17
CA GLY A 164 3.45 6.05 13.20
C GLY A 164 3.91 6.49 11.81
N SER A 165 2.98 6.62 10.86
CA SER A 165 3.27 6.96 9.47
C SER A 165 2.86 8.38 9.12
N THR A 166 3.48 8.94 8.10
CA THR A 166 3.12 10.24 7.53
C THR A 166 2.36 10.04 6.23
N VAL A 167 1.14 10.58 6.16
CA VAL A 167 0.29 10.58 4.97
C VAL A 167 -0.01 12.02 4.61
N ALA A 168 0.73 12.58 3.66
CA ALA A 168 0.72 14.01 3.42
C ALA A 168 0.83 14.42 1.96
N ASP A 169 0.34 15.61 1.63
CA ASP A 169 0.48 16.19 0.29
C ASP A 169 -0.19 15.31 -0.79
N ASN A 170 -1.27 14.57 -0.46
CA ASN A 170 -2.07 13.77 -1.39
C ASN A 170 -3.42 14.46 -1.70
N GLY A 171 -4.14 14.04 -2.74
CA GLY A 171 -5.52 14.49 -2.94
C GLY A 171 -6.41 14.10 -1.76
N ALA A 172 -6.41 12.82 -1.38
CA ALA A 172 -6.96 12.35 -0.10
C ALA A 172 -5.92 11.56 0.69
N GLY A 173 -5.88 11.71 2.01
CA GLY A 173 -5.02 10.89 2.87
C GLY A 173 -5.53 9.45 2.91
N PHE A 174 -6.79 9.27 3.33
CA PHE A 174 -7.48 7.98 3.37
C PHE A 174 -8.86 8.06 2.71
N VAL A 175 -9.19 7.03 1.93
CA VAL A 175 -10.56 6.78 1.45
C VAL A 175 -10.96 5.36 1.82
N LEU A 176 -12.08 5.21 2.54
CA LEU A 176 -12.58 3.93 3.02
C LEU A 176 -14.00 3.69 2.47
N ALA A 177 -14.20 2.56 1.80
CA ALA A 177 -15.48 2.19 1.18
C ALA A 177 -15.99 0.83 1.69
N ASP A 178 -17.23 0.51 1.32
CA ASP A 178 -17.87 -0.79 1.57
C ASP A 178 -17.80 -1.21 3.06
N SER A 179 -17.34 -2.43 3.33
CA SER A 179 -17.17 -3.00 4.69
C SER A 179 -15.71 -2.97 5.16
N SER A 180 -14.88 -2.11 4.57
CA SER A 180 -13.45 -2.07 4.87
C SER A 180 -13.17 -1.64 6.30
N GLN A 181 -12.03 -2.07 6.84
CA GLN A 181 -11.67 -1.85 8.23
C GLN A 181 -10.33 -1.12 8.33
N ALA A 182 -10.26 -0.10 9.18
CA ALA A 182 -9.05 0.68 9.38
C ALA A 182 -8.75 0.91 10.87
N THR A 183 -7.51 0.66 11.26
CA THR A 183 -6.97 1.06 12.57
C THR A 183 -5.86 2.08 12.34
N LEU A 184 -6.03 3.31 12.85
CA LEU A 184 -5.08 4.40 12.66
C LEU A 184 -4.53 4.86 14.01
N VAL A 185 -3.24 4.65 14.26
CA VAL A 185 -2.60 5.00 15.54
C VAL A 185 -1.37 5.87 15.33
N GLY A 186 -1.32 7.04 15.96
CA GLY A 186 -0.07 7.82 16.00
C GLY A 186 0.41 8.35 14.65
N ASN A 187 -0.47 8.56 13.68
CA ASN A 187 -0.11 9.00 12.34
C ASN A 187 -0.17 10.52 12.18
N GLU A 188 0.62 11.06 11.25
CA GLU A 188 0.52 12.45 10.80
C GLU A 188 -0.18 12.50 9.44
N ILE A 189 -1.44 12.96 9.41
CA ILE A 189 -2.27 13.01 8.20
C ILE A 189 -2.56 14.49 7.90
N LYS A 190 -1.74 15.09 7.03
CA LYS A 190 -1.65 16.56 6.90
C LYS A 190 -1.44 17.03 5.47
N ARG A 191 -1.84 18.26 5.14
CA ARG A 191 -1.70 18.85 3.80
C ARG A 191 -2.27 17.99 2.66
N ASN A 192 -3.26 17.15 2.94
CA ASN A 192 -4.05 16.52 1.87
C ASN A 192 -5.23 17.42 1.54
N ASP A 193 -5.94 17.22 0.43
CA ASP A 193 -7.21 17.94 0.27
C ASP A 193 -8.25 17.43 1.27
N GLN A 194 -8.41 16.12 1.38
CA GLN A 194 -9.17 15.48 2.45
C GLN A 194 -8.24 14.64 3.32
N GLY A 195 -8.30 14.76 4.65
CA GLY A 195 -7.50 13.92 5.54
C GLY A 195 -7.96 12.47 5.52
N ILE A 196 -9.16 12.21 6.06
CA ILE A 196 -9.83 10.89 6.01
C ILE A 196 -11.25 11.09 5.54
N ALA A 197 -11.67 10.38 4.50
CA ALA A 197 -13.04 10.40 4.00
C ALA A 197 -13.61 8.98 3.88
N LEU A 198 -14.85 8.80 4.34
CA LEU A 198 -15.64 7.60 4.01
C LEU A 198 -16.33 7.79 2.67
N PHE A 199 -16.43 6.71 1.89
CA PHE A 199 -17.29 6.66 0.72
C PHE A 199 -18.75 6.46 1.19
N ASP A 200 -19.37 7.58 1.56
CA ASP A 200 -20.69 7.66 2.19
C ASP A 200 -21.37 8.97 1.73
N PRO A 201 -22.73 9.04 1.66
CA PRO A 201 -23.41 10.21 1.13
C PRO A 201 -23.21 11.45 2.01
N ALA A 202 -22.78 11.28 3.26
CA ALA A 202 -22.38 12.39 4.13
C ALA A 202 -21.09 13.09 3.68
N CYS A 203 -20.28 12.45 2.83
CA CYS A 203 -18.93 12.90 2.48
C CYS A 203 -18.70 13.10 0.99
N THR A 204 -19.45 12.38 0.14
CA THR A 204 -19.30 12.42 -1.31
C THR A 204 -20.66 12.24 -1.97
N ASP A 205 -20.82 12.74 -3.19
CA ASP A 205 -22.03 12.54 -4.01
C ASP A 205 -22.09 11.08 -4.48
N THR A 206 -22.75 10.23 -3.70
CA THR A 206 -22.85 8.78 -3.91
C THR A 206 -24.13 8.23 -3.28
N ASP A 207 -24.62 7.11 -3.80
CA ASP A 207 -25.67 6.30 -3.16
C ASP A 207 -25.08 5.16 -2.29
N GLN A 208 -23.75 5.00 -2.29
CA GLN A 208 -23.08 3.98 -1.48
C GLN A 208 -22.94 4.44 -0.03
N HIS A 209 -23.02 3.48 0.90
CA HIS A 209 -22.84 3.73 2.32
C HIS A 209 -21.71 2.89 2.86
N PHE A 210 -20.76 3.53 3.55
CA PHE A 210 -19.74 2.81 4.32
C PHE A 210 -20.40 2.04 5.46
N GLN A 211 -20.16 0.72 5.49
CA GLN A 211 -20.63 -0.25 6.49
C GLN A 211 -19.47 -0.89 7.27
N GLY A 212 -18.25 -0.38 7.10
CA GLY A 212 -17.08 -0.93 7.74
C GLY A 212 -16.85 -0.42 9.16
N ARG A 213 -15.60 -0.49 9.59
CA ARG A 213 -15.16 -0.09 10.93
C ARG A 213 -13.89 0.75 10.90
N VAL A 214 -13.89 1.86 11.61
CA VAL A 214 -12.71 2.70 11.81
C VAL A 214 -12.41 2.79 13.31
N THR A 215 -11.16 2.52 13.70
CA THR A 215 -10.69 2.70 15.07
C THR A 215 -9.35 3.42 15.07
N GLY A 216 -8.98 3.97 16.22
CA GLY A 216 -7.70 4.65 16.31
C GLY A 216 -7.63 5.68 17.42
N HIS A 217 -6.44 6.22 17.59
CA HIS A 217 -6.13 7.24 18.58
C HIS A 217 -4.81 7.96 18.25
N SER A 218 -4.57 9.09 18.92
CA SER A 218 -3.29 9.80 18.91
C SER A 218 -2.82 10.22 17.50
N ASN A 219 -3.72 10.39 16.54
CA ASN A 219 -3.34 10.88 15.21
C ASN A 219 -3.30 12.41 15.20
N VAL A 220 -2.43 12.99 14.38
CA VAL A 220 -2.38 14.42 14.10
C VAL A 220 -3.06 14.64 12.74
N ILE A 221 -4.29 15.16 12.77
CA ILE A 221 -5.12 15.38 11.58
C ILE A 221 -5.65 16.83 11.60
N PRO A 222 -4.79 17.81 11.28
CA PRO A 222 -5.17 19.23 11.33
C PRO A 222 -6.29 19.55 10.32
N GLY A 223 -7.20 20.42 10.71
CA GLY A 223 -8.30 20.90 9.87
C GLY A 223 -7.85 22.02 8.91
N PRO A 224 -8.75 22.48 8.03
CA PRO A 224 -8.42 23.49 7.02
C PRO A 224 -7.84 24.80 7.56
N ASP A 225 -8.25 25.20 8.76
CA ASP A 225 -7.83 26.45 9.40
C ASP A 225 -6.53 26.31 10.22
N ASP A 226 -6.02 25.09 10.39
CA ASP A 226 -4.81 24.80 11.13
C ASP A 226 -3.56 24.86 10.23
N PRO A 227 -2.36 25.17 10.78
CA PRO A 227 -1.11 25.00 10.07
C PRO A 227 -0.92 23.56 9.57
N ASP A 228 -0.46 23.40 8.33
CA ASP A 228 -0.37 22.09 7.65
C ASP A 228 -1.72 21.35 7.52
N GLY A 229 -2.84 22.08 7.65
CA GLY A 229 -4.20 21.56 7.55
C GLY A 229 -4.48 20.72 6.31
N ASN A 230 -5.38 19.75 6.45
CA ASN A 230 -6.02 19.15 5.29
C ASN A 230 -7.02 20.16 4.70
N SER A 231 -6.86 20.52 3.42
CA SER A 231 -7.33 21.79 2.86
C SER A 231 -8.86 21.92 2.78
N MET A 232 -9.58 20.80 2.62
CA MET A 232 -11.03 20.74 2.60
C MET A 232 -11.61 20.25 3.92
N VAL A 233 -11.07 19.16 4.47
CA VAL A 233 -11.56 18.58 5.73
C VAL A 233 -10.51 17.68 6.38
N ALA A 234 -10.42 17.70 7.72
CA ALA A 234 -9.61 16.75 8.48
C ALA A 234 -10.18 15.32 8.39
N VAL A 235 -11.46 15.17 8.74
CA VAL A 235 -12.16 13.88 8.72
C VAL A 235 -13.60 14.05 8.25
N CYS A 236 -14.11 13.10 7.47
CA CYS A 236 -15.51 12.98 7.11
C CYS A 236 -15.97 11.52 7.22
N PRO A 237 -17.07 11.23 7.93
CA PRO A 237 -17.94 12.15 8.64
C PRO A 237 -17.29 12.69 9.92
N THR A 238 -17.87 13.74 10.51
CA THR A 238 -17.35 14.37 11.74
C THR A 238 -17.31 13.43 12.95
N ASP A 239 -18.08 12.33 12.92
CA ASP A 239 -18.02 11.24 13.88
C ASP A 239 -16.63 10.60 14.00
N LEU A 240 -15.77 10.73 12.99
CA LEU A 240 -14.39 10.26 13.02
C LEU A 240 -13.44 11.18 13.82
N SER A 241 -13.93 12.28 14.38
CA SER A 241 -13.12 13.24 15.15
C SER A 241 -12.43 12.65 16.37
N PHE A 242 -12.87 11.50 16.90
CA PHE A 242 -12.19 10.80 17.99
C PHE A 242 -10.75 10.40 17.63
N LEU A 243 -10.42 10.25 16.33
CA LEU A 243 -9.11 9.79 15.86
C LEU A 243 -7.95 10.70 16.28
N THR A 244 -8.23 11.98 16.54
CA THR A 244 -7.23 12.96 16.99
C THR A 244 -7.01 12.98 18.50
N SER A 245 -7.88 12.34 19.27
CA SER A 245 -7.78 12.31 20.73
C SER A 245 -6.81 11.23 21.22
N GLU A 246 -6.21 11.43 22.40
CA GLU A 246 -5.35 10.43 23.02
C GLU A 246 -6.09 9.14 23.38
N ALA A 247 -7.34 9.25 23.85
CA ALA A 247 -8.16 8.09 24.21
C ALA A 247 -8.65 7.33 22.97
N GLY A 248 -8.81 8.04 21.85
CA GLY A 248 -9.33 7.49 20.62
C GLY A 248 -10.80 7.10 20.68
N GLY A 249 -11.13 6.13 19.84
CA GLY A 249 -12.48 5.62 19.75
C GLY A 249 -12.68 4.63 18.62
N LYS A 250 -13.95 4.42 18.30
CA LYS A 250 -14.41 3.48 17.31
C LYS A 250 -15.65 4.04 16.64
N PHE A 251 -15.63 4.03 15.32
CA PHE A 251 -16.79 4.14 14.46
C PHE A 251 -17.04 2.77 13.84
N ASP A 252 -18.25 2.25 13.98
CA ASP A 252 -18.54 0.89 13.51
C ASP A 252 -19.96 0.81 13.01
N ARG A 253 -20.07 0.43 11.73
CA ARG A 253 -21.32 0.14 11.05
C ARG A 253 -21.36 -1.30 10.54
N HIS A 254 -20.36 -2.11 10.92
CA HIS A 254 -20.31 -3.53 10.58
C HIS A 254 -21.47 -4.23 11.30
N GLN A 255 -22.37 -4.86 10.53
CA GLN A 255 -23.42 -5.72 11.04
C GLN A 255 -22.93 -7.15 11.26
#